data_AF-A0A3M0WE70-F1
#
_entry.id   AF-A0A3M0WE70-F1
#
_cell.length_a   1.000
_cell.length_b   1.000
_cell.length_c   1.000
_cell.angle_alpha   90.00
_cell.angle_beta   90.00
_cell.angle_gamma   90.00
#
_symmetry.space_group_name_H-M   'P 1'
#
loop_
_entity.id
_entity.type
_entity.pdbx_description
1 polymer ?
#
loop_
_entity_poly.entity_id
_entity_poly.type
_entity_poly.pdbx_seq_one_letter_code
_entity_poly.pdbx_strand_id
1 'polypeptide(L)' 'MHEALLKEIGLTNGETKVYLSLIKIGESTVGPIAKKSGVSLSKIYEILNNLIKKGLV' A
#
# COMPACT_ATOMS: atom_id res chain seq x y z
N MET A 1 14.80 -3.16 2.84
CA MET A 1 14.84 -4.59 3.20
C MET A 1 13.50 -5.30 2.90
N HIS A 2 12.33 -4.74 3.27
CA HIS A 2 11.04 -5.41 3.04
C HIS A 2 10.46 -5.33 1.62
N GLU A 3 10.88 -4.37 0.78
CA GLU A 3 10.29 -4.20 -0.56
C GLU A 3 10.54 -5.38 -1.51
N ALA A 4 11.70 -6.02 -1.42
CA ALA A 4 12.02 -7.18 -2.26
C ALA A 4 11.09 -8.36 -1.94
N LEU A 5 10.91 -8.66 -0.65
CA LEU A 5 10.01 -9.72 -0.18
C LEU A 5 8.56 -9.48 -0.63
N LEU A 6 8.08 -8.24 -0.50
CA LEU A 6 6.72 -7.88 -0.90
C LEU A 6 6.49 -8.07 -2.41
N LYS A 7 7.50 -7.78 -3.23
CA LYS A 7 7.45 -8.02 -4.68
C LYS A 7 7.48 -9.51 -5.01
N GLU A 8 8.28 -10.30 -4.29
CA GLU A 8 8.36 -11.76 -4.47
C GLU A 8 7.04 -12.46 -4.16
N ILE A 9 6.28 -11.98 -3.17
CA ILE A 9 4.93 -12.48 -2.88
C ILE A 9 3.85 -11.91 -3.82
N GLY A 10 4.26 -11.18 -4.88
CA GLY A 10 3.36 -10.72 -5.94
C GLY A 10 2.65 -9.40 -5.65
N LEU A 11 3.22 -8.51 -4.82
CA LEU A 11 2.77 -7.10 -4.76
C LEU A 11 3.45 -6.29 -5.86
N THR A 12 2.67 -5.46 -6.52
CA THR A 12 3.16 -4.41 -7.42
C THR A 12 3.96 -3.36 -6.63
N ASN A 13 4.71 -2.53 -7.36
CA ASN A 13 5.39 -1.37 -6.76
C ASN A 13 4.42 -0.42 -6.04
N GLY A 14 3.19 -0.25 -6.54
CA GLY A 14 2.17 0.59 -5.92
C GLY A 14 1.66 -0.01 -4.61
N GLU A 15 1.28 -1.28 -4.64
CA GLU A 15 0.86 -2.04 -3.45
C GLU A 15 1.96 -2.05 -2.39
N THR A 16 3.20 -2.30 -2.78
CA THR A 16 4.35 -2.29 -1.87
C THR A 16 4.48 -0.95 -1.14
N LYS A 17 4.39 0.17 -1.87
CA LYS A 17 4.49 1.52 -1.27
C LYS A 17 3.33 1.82 -0.34
N VAL A 18 2.11 1.46 -0.72
CA VAL A 18 0.90 1.69 0.09
C VAL A 18 0.93 0.83 1.36
N TYR A 19 1.22 -0.46 1.23
CA TYR A 19 1.32 -1.40 2.34
C TYR A 19 2.40 -0.99 3.35
N LEU A 20 3.60 -0.63 2.88
CA LEU A 20 4.65 -0.13 3.77
C LEU A 20 4.30 1.22 4.41
N SER A 21 3.51 2.05 3.74
CA SER A 21 3.04 3.32 4.31
C SER A 21 2.06 3.05 5.45
N LEU A 22 1.12 2.13 5.25
CA LEU A 22 0.18 1.68 6.29
C LEU A 22 0.91 1.13 7.52
N ILE A 23 1.89 0.23 7.34
CA ILE A 23 2.68 -0.30 8.46
C ILE A 23 3.38 0.82 9.24
N LYS A 24 3.87 1.87 8.55
CA LYS A 24 4.59 2.97 9.19
C LYS A 24 3.69 3.97 9.92
N ILE A 25 2.48 4.22 9.41
CA ILE A 25 1.60 5.27 9.97
C ILE A 25 0.45 4.70 10.80
N GLY A 26 0.18 3.39 10.72
CA GLY A 26 -0.94 2.73 11.36
C GLY A 26 -2.27 2.96 10.63
N GLU A 27 -3.37 2.71 11.35
CA GLU A 27 -4.71 3.01 10.88
C GLU A 27 -4.83 4.50 10.56
N SER A 28 -5.22 4.79 9.32
CA SER A 28 -5.24 6.16 8.82
C SER A 28 -6.22 6.30 7.68
N THR A 29 -6.58 7.54 7.39
CA THR A 29 -7.38 7.85 6.21
C THR A 29 -6.52 7.85 4.95
N VAL A 30 -7.20 7.90 3.81
CA VAL A 30 -6.60 7.76 2.49
C VAL A 30 -5.58 8.87 2.16
N GLY A 31 -5.84 10.10 2.62
CA GLY A 31 -4.97 11.25 2.38
C GLY A 31 -3.55 11.09 2.92
N PRO A 32 -3.36 10.81 4.22
CA PRO A 32 -2.05 10.51 4.79
C PRO A 32 -1.32 9.35 4.11
N ILE A 33 -2.03 8.28 3.77
CA ILE A 33 -1.45 7.11 3.06
C ILE A 33 -0.95 7.54 1.67
N ALA A 34 -1.73 8.33 0.92
CA ALA A 34 -1.35 8.83 -0.40
C ALA A 34 -0.11 9.71 -0.34
N LYS A 35 -0.08 10.65 0.62
CA LYS A 35 1.06 11.53 0.84
C LYS A 35 2.33 10.75 1.19
N LYS A 36 2.22 9.71 2.04
CA LYS A 36 3.38 8.91 2.48
C LYS A 36 3.88 7.95 1.40
N SER A 37 2.95 7.32 0.67
CA SER A 37 3.26 6.34 -0.39
C SER A 37 3.69 6.99 -1.70
N GLY A 38 3.37 8.27 -1.91
CA GLY A 38 3.61 8.98 -3.18
C GLY A 38 2.71 8.47 -4.31
N VAL A 39 1.58 7.85 -3.96
CA VAL A 39 0.59 7.32 -4.92
C VAL A 39 -0.58 8.29 -5.01
N SER A 40 -1.12 8.48 -6.23
CA SER A 40 -2.28 9.34 -6.43
C SER A 40 -3.52 8.81 -5.71
N LEU A 41 -4.37 9.72 -5.23
CA LEU A 41 -5.65 9.35 -4.60
C LEU A 41 -6.54 8.51 -5.53
N SER A 42 -6.50 8.75 -6.84
CA SER A 42 -7.25 7.96 -7.82
C SER A 42 -6.87 6.47 -7.81
N LYS A 43 -5.59 6.17 -7.60
CA LYS A 43 -5.06 4.80 -7.66
C LYS A 43 -5.03 4.10 -6.32
N ILE A 44 -5.07 4.87 -5.23
CA ILE A 44 -4.90 4.32 -3.90
C ILE A 44 -6.11 3.49 -3.45
N TYR A 45 -7.34 3.88 -3.84
CA TYR A 45 -8.54 3.09 -3.54
C TYR A 45 -8.49 1.73 -4.22
N GLU A 46 -8.04 1.68 -5.48
CA GLU A 46 -7.83 0.43 -6.21
C GLU A 46 -6.78 -0.45 -5.50
N ILE A 47 -5.65 0.14 -5.10
CA ILE A 47 -4.58 -0.57 -4.40
C ILE A 47 -5.05 -1.09 -3.04
N LEU A 48 -5.76 -0.27 -2.24
CA LEU A 48 -6.30 -0.70 -0.96
C LEU A 48 -7.29 -1.87 -1.14
N ASN A 49 -8.19 -1.78 -2.12
CA ASN A 49 -9.09 -2.89 -2.45
C ASN A 49 -8.34 -4.17 -2.86
N ASN A 50 -7.23 -4.06 -3.60
CA ASN A 50 -6.43 -5.22 -3.98
C ASN A 50 -5.68 -5.82 -2.77
N LEU A 51 -5.17 -4.99 -1.87
CA LEU A 51 -4.55 -5.43 -0.62
C LEU A 51 -5.56 -6.13 0.30
N ILE A 52 -6.79 -5.62 0.40
CA ILE A 52 -7.89 -6.27 1.14
C ILE A 52 -8.23 -7.63 0.53
N LYS A 53 -8.36 -7.72 -0.81
CA LYS A 53 -8.59 -9.00 -1.50
C LYS A 53 -7.46 -10.01 -1.28
N LYS A 54 -6.23 -9.54 -1.04
CA LYS A 54 -5.07 -10.37 -0.68
C LYS A 54 -4.99 -10.70 0.82
N GLY A 55 -5.89 -10.18 1.66
CA GLY A 55 -5.89 -10.37 3.11
C GLY A 55 -4.76 -9.66 3.84
N LEU A 56 -4.21 -8.60 3.24
CA LEU A 56 -3.08 -7.83 3.79
C LEU A 56 -3.53 -6.55 4.51
N VAL A 57 -4.76 -6.11 4.30
CA VAL A 57 -5.40 -4.96 4.96
C VAL A 57 -6.84 -5.32 5.27
#